data_AF-A0A0Q9CG62-F1
#
_entry.id   AF-A0A0Q9CG62-F1
#
_cell.length_a   1.000
_cell.length_b   1.000
_cell.length_c   1.000
_cell.angle_alpha   90.00
_cell.angle_beta   90.00
_cell.angle_gamma   90.00
#
_symmetry.space_group_name_H-M   'P 1'
#
loop_
_entity.id
_entity.type
_entity.pdbx_description
1 polymer ?
#
loop_
_entity_poly.entity_id
_entity_poly.type
_entity_poly.pdbx_seq_one_letter_code
_entity_poly.pdbx_strand_id
1 'polypeptide(L)'
;MIPVLRALGDQASRQRREVFELAADELGLAPEQRLEAGTASEAKYQNRVGWALSYLDRVGAVERPSRGIYRITVLGQTLAAKFPAGITEKELREYARDGDSWWVRKPSSKSVVDGAVTVEDTVLDPYEQIEVGVGRIHSDVGSELIKRLHAQDPSFFEQAVLDLLMAMGYGGAEGKATRTQLSNDGGIDGVIDQDALGLARIYVQAKRYAPDSSIDRPTIQAFVGALAGNSASQGVFITTARYTQGARAFAESVAARVVLIEGDRLARLMIKYGVGVQVKQTYDVVEIDEDFFE
;
A
#
# COMPACT_ATOMS: atom_id res chain seq x y z
N MET A 1 3.60 -4.20 23.29
CA MET A 1 4.28 -5.10 24.24
C MET A 1 3.61 -5.16 25.61
N ILE A 2 3.46 -4.06 26.35
CA ILE A 2 2.82 -4.07 27.68
C ILE A 2 1.39 -4.65 27.70
N PRO A 3 0.49 -4.34 26.75
CA PRO A 3 -0.84 -4.96 26.70
C PRO A 3 -0.79 -6.49 26.62
N VAL A 4 0.21 -7.06 25.93
CA VAL A 4 0.42 -8.51 25.83
C VAL A 4 0.81 -9.11 27.17
N LEU A 5 1.69 -8.43 27.92
CA LEU A 5 2.07 -8.88 29.27
C LEU A 5 0.88 -8.81 30.23
N ARG A 6 0.05 -7.77 30.14
CA ARG A 6 -1.17 -7.67 30.97
C ARG A 6 -2.22 -8.72 30.61
N ALA A 7 -2.41 -8.99 29.32
CA ALA A 7 -3.27 -10.07 28.83
C ALA A 7 -2.88 -11.45 29.37
N LEU A 8 -1.58 -11.67 29.62
CA LEU A 8 -1.04 -12.90 30.22
C LEU A 8 -0.85 -12.80 31.74
N GLY A 9 -1.28 -11.71 32.38
CA GLY A 9 -0.96 -11.38 33.78
C GLY A 9 -1.51 -12.36 34.82
N ASP A 10 -2.48 -13.19 34.43
CA ASP A 10 -3.04 -14.26 35.26
C ASP A 10 -2.17 -15.52 35.33
N GLN A 11 -1.01 -15.52 34.66
CA GLN A 11 -0.04 -16.62 34.62
C GLN A 11 -0.57 -17.90 33.93
N ALA A 12 -1.75 -17.84 33.32
CA ALA A 12 -2.29 -18.96 32.56
C ALA A 12 -1.48 -19.16 31.26
N SER A 13 -1.38 -20.41 30.83
CA SER A 13 -0.86 -20.73 29.50
C SER A 13 -1.99 -20.54 28.49
N ARG A 14 -1.83 -19.59 27.56
CA ARG A 14 -2.89 -19.19 26.62
C ARG A 14 -2.48 -19.45 25.18
N GLN A 15 -3.45 -19.77 24.33
CA GLN A 15 -3.19 -19.93 22.89
C GLN A 15 -2.92 -18.57 22.24
N ARG A 16 -2.09 -18.53 21.19
CA ARG A 16 -1.74 -17.29 20.45
C ARG A 16 -2.97 -16.46 20.08
N ARG A 17 -4.01 -17.13 19.56
CA ARG A 17 -5.28 -16.50 19.16
C ARG A 17 -6.01 -15.86 20.35
N GLU A 18 -5.95 -16.48 21.52
CA GLU A 18 -6.54 -15.94 22.74
C GLU A 18 -5.77 -14.71 23.22
N VAL A 19 -4.44 -14.74 23.15
CA VAL A 19 -3.59 -13.59 23.48
C VAL A 19 -3.88 -12.40 22.55
N PHE A 20 -4.15 -12.65 21.28
CA PHE A 20 -4.52 -11.61 20.32
C PHE A 20 -5.79 -10.87 20.74
N GLU A 21 -6.84 -11.61 21.11
CA GLU A 21 -8.11 -11.01 21.53
C GLU A 21 -7.97 -10.28 22.86
N LEU A 22 -7.30 -10.88 23.85
CA LEU A 22 -7.11 -10.23 25.16
C LEU A 22 -6.26 -8.96 25.07
N ALA A 23 -5.22 -8.95 24.22
CA ALA A 23 -4.42 -7.76 24.00
C ALA A 23 -5.23 -6.66 23.28
N ALA A 24 -6.15 -7.04 22.38
CA ALA A 24 -7.06 -6.10 21.73
C ALA A 24 -8.11 -5.54 22.71
N ASP A 25 -8.61 -6.37 23.63
CA ASP A 25 -9.52 -5.97 24.70
C ASP A 25 -8.85 -5.00 25.69
N GLU A 26 -7.62 -5.29 26.12
CA GLU A 26 -6.82 -4.42 26.99
C GLU A 26 -6.56 -3.03 26.36
N LEU A 27 -6.42 -2.98 25.04
CA LEU A 27 -6.26 -1.73 24.28
C LEU A 27 -7.59 -1.02 23.98
N GLY A 28 -8.73 -1.64 24.27
CA GLY A 28 -10.04 -1.10 23.95
C GLY A 28 -10.30 -0.95 22.44
N LEU A 29 -9.71 -1.82 21.60
CA LEU A 29 -9.84 -1.72 20.15
C LEU A 29 -11.28 -1.97 19.70
N ALA A 30 -11.83 -1.02 18.94
CA ALA A 30 -13.15 -1.13 18.32
C ALA A 30 -13.18 -2.25 17.26
N PRO A 31 -14.35 -2.84 16.97
CA PRO A 31 -14.47 -3.92 15.98
C PRO A 31 -13.88 -3.56 14.61
N GLU A 32 -14.07 -2.32 14.16
CA GLU A 32 -13.51 -1.83 12.89
C GLU A 32 -11.98 -1.85 12.87
N GLN A 33 -11.34 -1.56 14.01
CA GLN A 33 -9.88 -1.59 14.15
C GLN A 33 -9.33 -3.03 14.22
N ARG A 34 -10.16 -3.99 14.64
CA ARG A 34 -9.86 -5.42 14.56
C ARG A 34 -10.08 -5.98 13.15
N LEU A 35 -10.89 -5.28 12.34
CA LEU A 35 -11.30 -5.65 10.99
C LEU A 35 -10.56 -4.87 9.89
N GLU A 36 -9.49 -4.11 10.17
CA GLU A 36 -8.57 -3.57 9.15
C GLU A 36 -7.79 -4.70 8.44
N ALA A 37 -8.52 -5.67 7.87
CA ALA A 37 -8.08 -6.74 6.99
C ALA A 37 -8.26 -6.23 5.55
N GLY A 38 -7.20 -5.62 5.02
CA GLY A 38 -7.18 -5.06 3.67
C GLY A 38 -5.94 -5.51 2.91
N THR A 39 -5.97 -6.76 2.44
CA THR A 39 -5.02 -7.48 1.55
C THR A 39 -3.62 -7.84 2.10
N ALA A 40 -3.31 -9.14 1.95
CA ALA A 40 -2.04 -9.87 2.01
C ALA A 40 -1.21 -9.89 3.31
N SER A 41 -1.45 -9.03 4.29
CA SER A 41 -0.93 -9.18 5.66
C SER A 41 -2.10 -9.28 6.65
N GLU A 42 -1.96 -10.09 7.70
CA GLU A 42 -2.98 -10.33 8.74
C GLU A 42 -3.55 -9.03 9.32
N ALA A 43 -4.65 -9.10 10.10
CA ALA A 43 -5.18 -7.93 10.79
C ALA A 43 -4.03 -7.23 11.56
N LYS A 44 -3.74 -5.95 11.27
CA LYS A 44 -2.52 -5.25 11.76
C LYS A 44 -2.26 -5.44 13.26
N TYR A 45 -3.31 -5.49 14.07
CA TYR A 45 -3.19 -5.74 15.50
C TYR A 45 -2.60 -7.13 15.80
N GLN A 46 -2.99 -8.17 15.05
CA GLN A 46 -2.45 -9.54 15.16
C GLN A 46 -0.97 -9.58 14.81
N ASN A 47 -0.55 -8.90 13.73
CA ASN A 47 0.87 -8.77 13.36
C ASN A 47 1.67 -8.10 14.49
N ARG A 48 1.19 -6.95 14.99
CA ARG A 48 1.84 -6.22 16.09
C ARG A 48 1.89 -7.03 17.39
N VAL A 49 0.84 -7.79 17.72
CA VAL A 49 0.84 -8.68 18.89
C VAL A 49 1.78 -9.86 18.68
N GLY A 50 1.83 -10.44 17.48
CA GLY A 50 2.78 -11.50 17.10
C GLY A 50 4.23 -11.06 17.26
N TRP A 51 4.58 -9.87 16.77
CA TRP A 51 5.90 -9.27 16.98
C TRP A 51 6.19 -8.96 18.45
N ALA A 52 5.21 -8.44 19.19
CA ALA A 52 5.35 -8.23 20.62
C ALA A 52 5.65 -9.55 21.36
N LEU A 53 4.97 -10.65 21.02
CA LEU A 53 5.25 -11.97 21.57
C LEU A 53 6.66 -12.45 21.22
N SER A 54 7.10 -12.28 19.97
CA SER A 54 8.46 -12.64 19.55
C SER A 54 9.54 -11.87 20.32
N TYR A 55 9.35 -10.56 20.50
CA TYR A 55 10.30 -9.72 21.23
C TYR A 55 10.33 -10.06 22.72
N LEU A 56 9.16 -10.27 23.33
CA LEU A 56 9.04 -10.63 24.74
C LEU A 56 9.60 -12.03 25.02
N ASP A 57 9.41 -12.99 24.12
CA ASP A 57 10.00 -14.33 24.22
C ASP A 57 11.53 -14.27 24.15
N ARG A 58 12.08 -13.46 23.24
CA ARG A 58 13.54 -13.30 23.09
C ARG A 58 14.23 -12.79 24.36
N VAL A 59 13.62 -11.83 25.05
CA VAL A 59 14.15 -11.33 26.34
C VAL A 59 13.74 -12.21 27.53
N GLY A 60 12.90 -13.22 27.31
CA GLY A 60 12.39 -14.11 28.35
C GLY A 60 11.33 -13.50 29.26
N ALA A 61 10.66 -12.43 28.84
CA ALA A 61 9.51 -11.85 29.52
C ALA A 61 8.23 -12.70 29.33
N VAL A 62 8.17 -13.42 28.22
CA VAL A 62 7.20 -14.48 27.94
C VAL A 62 7.99 -15.74 27.62
N GLU A 63 7.37 -16.90 27.82
CA GLU A 63 7.88 -18.18 27.34
C GLU A 63 6.82 -18.88 26.49
N ARG A 64 7.27 -19.81 25.63
CA ARG A 64 6.42 -20.63 24.76
C ARG A 64 6.49 -22.11 25.20
N PRO A 65 5.68 -22.58 26.17
CA PRO A 65 5.75 -23.95 26.69
C PRO A 65 5.51 -25.04 25.63
N SER A 66 4.67 -24.74 24.64
CA SER A 66 4.43 -25.59 23.47
C SER A 66 4.03 -24.72 22.27
N ARG A 67 3.96 -25.34 21.08
CA ARG A 67 3.65 -24.64 19.83
C ARG A 67 2.37 -23.82 19.97
N GLY A 68 2.50 -22.51 19.74
CA GLY A 68 1.41 -21.54 19.77
C GLY A 68 0.81 -21.25 21.16
N ILE A 69 1.42 -21.74 22.25
CA ILE A 69 0.99 -21.47 23.62
C ILE A 69 2.01 -20.56 24.31
N TYR A 70 1.54 -19.52 24.98
CA TYR A 70 2.37 -18.51 25.64
C TYR A 70 2.03 -18.39 27.12
N ARG A 71 3.03 -18.10 27.95
CA ARG A 71 2.89 -17.83 29.38
C ARG A 71 3.83 -16.71 29.82
N ILE A 72 3.37 -15.80 30.68
CA ILE A 72 4.22 -14.73 31.23
C ILE A 72 5.22 -15.29 32.24
N THR A 73 6.43 -14.72 32.28
CA THR A 73 7.46 -15.06 33.27
C THR A 73 7.51 -14.02 34.40
N VAL A 74 8.34 -14.28 35.42
CA VAL A 74 8.62 -13.30 36.49
C VAL A 74 9.20 -12.00 35.93
N LEU A 75 10.06 -12.09 34.91
CA LEU A 75 10.59 -10.91 34.23
C LEU A 75 9.47 -10.14 33.53
N GLY A 76 8.56 -10.83 32.83
CA GLY A 76 7.42 -10.18 32.18
C GLY A 76 6.54 -9.40 33.14
N GLN A 77 6.25 -9.97 34.31
CA GLN A 77 5.49 -9.28 35.36
C GLN A 77 6.23 -8.03 35.87
N THR A 78 7.54 -8.15 36.07
CA THR A 78 8.40 -7.04 36.50
C THR A 78 8.39 -5.91 35.46
N LEU A 79 8.49 -6.24 34.18
CA LEU A 79 8.43 -5.25 33.09
C LEU A 79 7.06 -4.60 32.98
N ALA A 80 5.97 -5.37 33.12
CA ALA A 80 4.60 -4.84 33.10
C ALA A 80 4.35 -3.82 34.23
N ALA A 81 4.91 -4.08 35.42
CA ALA A 81 4.83 -3.18 36.56
C ALA A 81 5.76 -1.96 36.44
N LYS A 82 6.97 -2.14 35.92
CA LYS A 82 7.97 -1.07 35.75
C LYS A 82 7.59 -0.08 34.65
N PHE A 83 6.92 -0.55 33.60
CA PHE A 83 6.58 0.23 32.40
C PHE A 83 5.06 0.29 32.17
N PRO A 84 4.27 0.88 33.09
CA PRO A 84 2.81 0.86 32.98
C PRO A 84 2.26 1.70 31.82
N ALA A 85 3.04 2.64 31.28
CA ALA A 85 2.64 3.47 30.14
C ALA A 85 3.06 2.89 28.78
N GLY A 86 3.82 1.79 28.76
CA GLY A 86 4.46 1.29 27.55
C GLY A 86 5.96 1.08 27.76
N ILE A 87 6.53 0.16 26.98
CA ILE A 87 7.97 -0.08 26.88
C ILE A 87 8.35 -0.01 25.40
N THR A 88 9.46 0.66 25.09
CA THR A 88 9.97 0.73 23.72
C THR A 88 10.83 -0.48 23.38
N GLU A 89 11.08 -0.73 22.09
CA GLU A 89 11.97 -1.82 21.68
C GLU A 89 13.40 -1.58 22.20
N LYS A 90 13.85 -0.33 22.22
CA LYS A 90 15.17 0.06 22.76
C LYS A 90 15.30 -0.29 24.24
N GLU A 91 14.29 0.05 25.04
CA GLU A 91 14.25 -0.28 26.47
C GLU A 91 14.18 -1.80 26.69
N LEU A 92 13.40 -2.52 25.86
CA LEU A 92 13.29 -3.97 25.97
C LEU A 92 14.64 -4.66 25.66
N ARG A 93 15.41 -4.15 24.69
CA ARG A 93 16.72 -4.71 24.31
C ARG A 93 17.75 -4.68 25.45
N GLU A 94 17.57 -3.82 26.46
CA GLU A 94 18.43 -3.82 27.66
C GLU A 94 18.30 -5.13 28.48
N TYR A 95 17.23 -5.90 28.26
CA TYR A 95 16.97 -7.18 28.93
C TYR A 95 17.24 -8.39 28.02
N ALA A 96 17.88 -8.19 26.87
CA ALA A 96 18.23 -9.28 25.97
C ALA A 96 19.13 -10.32 26.68
N ARG A 97 18.88 -11.61 26.40
CA ARG A 97 19.66 -12.71 26.98
C ARG A 97 21.10 -12.70 26.45
N ASP A 98 22.03 -13.19 27.26
CA ASP A 98 23.41 -13.40 26.84
C ASP A 98 23.45 -14.33 25.61
N GLY A 99 23.94 -13.81 24.48
CA GLY A 99 24.01 -14.54 23.20
C GLY A 99 23.15 -13.97 22.06
N ASP A 100 22.17 -13.10 22.33
CA ASP A 100 21.33 -12.45 21.31
C ASP A 100 22.02 -11.22 20.67
N SER A 101 23.29 -11.35 20.31
CA SER A 101 24.13 -10.25 19.82
C SER A 101 23.64 -9.59 18.53
N TRP A 102 22.83 -10.31 17.74
CA TRP A 102 22.26 -9.80 16.49
C TRP A 102 21.09 -8.82 16.73
N TRP A 103 20.35 -8.99 17.83
CA TRP A 103 19.22 -8.14 18.22
C TRP A 103 19.67 -6.88 18.98
N VAL A 104 20.78 -6.98 19.71
CA VAL A 104 21.35 -5.89 20.54
C VAL A 104 22.19 -4.88 19.73
N ARG A 105 22.51 -5.19 18.46
CA ARG A 105 23.40 -4.45 17.53
C ARG A 105 24.23 -3.32 18.16
N LYS A 106 25.52 -3.58 18.40
CA LYS A 106 26.53 -2.58 18.80
C LYS A 106 26.48 -1.35 17.88
N PRO A 107 26.65 -0.11 18.42
CA PRO A 107 26.79 1.06 17.57
C PRO A 107 28.01 0.87 16.69
N SER A 108 27.80 0.76 15.38
CA SER A 108 28.87 0.78 14.39
C SER A 108 29.61 2.10 14.52
N SER A 109 30.91 2.04 14.84
CA SER A 109 31.78 3.20 14.84
C SER A 109 31.77 3.86 13.45
N LYS A 110 31.27 5.10 13.39
CA LYS A 110 31.50 6.14 12.37
C LYS A 110 31.85 5.67 10.94
N SER A 111 30.90 5.85 10.03
CA SER A 111 31.18 6.50 8.75
C SER A 111 30.18 7.65 8.58
N VAL A 112 30.72 8.86 8.54
CA VAL A 112 29.99 10.12 8.39
C VAL A 112 29.37 10.15 7.00
N VAL A 113 28.03 10.05 6.94
CA VAL A 113 27.24 10.68 5.89
C VAL A 113 26.05 11.29 6.60
N ASP A 114 25.96 12.61 6.48
CA ASP A 114 24.99 13.46 7.14
C ASP A 114 23.59 13.12 6.67
N GLY A 115 22.67 13.01 7.62
CA GLY A 115 21.40 12.32 7.46
C GLY A 115 21.12 11.48 8.69
N ALA A 116 21.04 12.15 9.85
CA ALA A 116 20.63 11.53 11.10
C ALA A 116 19.24 10.90 10.92
N VAL A 117 19.22 9.60 10.63
CA VAL A 117 18.06 8.77 10.92
C VAL A 117 18.09 8.60 12.43
N THR A 118 17.47 9.55 13.13
CA THR A 118 16.92 9.28 14.45
C THR A 118 16.02 8.05 14.27
N VAL A 119 16.44 6.93 14.84
CA VAL A 119 15.54 5.80 15.08
C VAL A 119 14.55 6.32 16.12
N GLU A 120 13.57 7.08 15.67
CA GLU A 120 12.35 7.32 16.43
C GLU A 120 11.82 5.93 16.77
N ASP A 121 11.54 5.70 18.06
CA ASP A 121 10.95 4.46 18.55
C ASP A 121 9.78 4.07 17.65
N THR A 122 9.97 3.03 16.85
CA THR A 122 9.02 2.69 15.80
C THR A 122 7.75 2.15 16.46
N VAL A 123 6.69 2.97 16.46
CA VAL A 123 5.32 2.53 16.76
C VAL A 123 4.87 1.42 15.80
N LEU A 124 5.53 1.31 14.65
CA LEU A 124 5.27 0.37 13.57
C LEU A 124 6.06 -0.93 13.75
N ASP A 125 5.41 -2.07 13.49
CA ASP A 125 6.09 -3.35 13.43
C ASP A 125 6.94 -3.50 12.14
N PRO A 126 7.85 -4.48 12.06
CA PRO A 126 8.71 -4.65 10.90
C PRO A 126 8.00 -4.75 9.55
N TYR A 127 6.81 -5.35 9.46
CA TYR A 127 6.06 -5.41 8.20
C TYR A 127 5.57 -4.02 7.80
N GLU A 128 5.01 -3.27 8.74
CA GLU A 128 4.56 -1.89 8.51
C GLU A 128 5.73 -0.97 8.13
N GLN A 129 6.92 -1.18 8.69
CA GLN A 129 8.13 -0.44 8.30
C GLN A 129 8.52 -0.70 6.85
N ILE A 130 8.44 -1.96 6.40
CA ILE A 130 8.68 -2.34 5.00
C ILE A 130 7.61 -1.71 4.10
N GLU A 131 6.32 -1.83 4.44
CA GLU A 131 5.22 -1.26 3.67
C GLU A 131 5.36 0.26 3.50
N VAL A 132 5.67 0.98 4.60
CA VAL A 132 5.93 2.42 4.56
C VAL A 132 7.17 2.74 3.71
N GLY A 133 8.24 1.95 3.84
CA GLY A 133 9.46 2.09 3.03
C GLY A 133 9.19 1.94 1.53
N VAL A 134 8.49 0.87 1.15
CA VAL A 134 8.06 0.61 -0.23
C VAL A 134 7.13 1.71 -0.73
N GLY A 135 6.19 2.17 0.10
CA GLY A 135 5.28 3.27 -0.23
C GLY A 135 6.03 4.57 -0.54
N ARG A 136 7.08 4.92 0.21
CA ARG A 136 7.94 6.07 -0.07
C ARG A 136 8.68 5.91 -1.40
N ILE A 137 9.27 4.74 -1.64
CA ILE A 137 9.93 4.44 -2.92
C ILE A 137 8.95 4.60 -4.09
N HIS A 138 7.74 4.05 -3.98
CA HIS A 138 6.70 4.19 -5.02
C HIS A 138 6.27 5.64 -5.22
N SER A 139 6.19 6.45 -4.16
CA SER A 139 5.88 7.88 -4.26
C SER A 139 6.96 8.66 -5.02
N ASP A 140 8.23 8.41 -4.71
CA ASP A 140 9.36 9.06 -5.38
C ASP A 140 9.47 8.65 -6.86
N VAL A 141 9.38 7.34 -7.12
CA VAL A 141 9.38 6.78 -8.48
C VAL A 141 8.18 7.30 -9.26
N GLY A 142 6.99 7.35 -8.65
CA GLY A 142 5.77 7.85 -9.30
C GLY A 142 5.88 9.32 -9.69
N SER A 143 6.46 10.15 -8.81
CA SER A 143 6.71 11.57 -9.08
C SER A 143 7.68 11.76 -10.26
N GLU A 144 8.75 10.97 -10.32
CA GLU A 144 9.70 11.00 -11.42
C GLU A 144 9.09 10.47 -12.74
N LEU A 145 8.27 9.42 -12.66
CA LEU A 145 7.58 8.85 -13.82
C LEU A 145 6.67 9.88 -14.49
N ILE A 146 5.85 10.60 -13.71
CA ILE A 146 4.96 11.64 -14.25
C ILE A 146 5.75 12.79 -14.88
N LYS A 147 6.86 13.21 -14.26
CA LYS A 147 7.74 14.24 -14.84
C LYS A 147 8.29 13.80 -16.19
N ARG A 148 8.74 12.55 -16.31
CA ARG A 148 9.26 12.02 -17.58
C ARG A 148 8.19 11.87 -18.64
N LEU A 149 7.01 11.37 -18.29
CA LEU A 149 5.84 11.30 -19.20
C LEU A 149 5.46 12.67 -19.72
N HIS A 150 5.45 13.69 -18.85
CA HIS A 150 5.20 15.06 -19.25
C HIS A 150 6.27 15.62 -20.18
N ALA A 151 7.54 15.22 -20.04
CA ALA A 151 8.63 15.71 -20.89
C ALA A 151 8.63 15.10 -22.31
N GLN A 152 7.94 13.98 -22.53
CA GLN A 152 7.82 13.36 -23.85
C GLN A 152 6.79 14.09 -24.74
N ASP A 153 6.73 13.72 -26.02
CA ASP A 153 5.74 14.23 -26.96
C ASP A 153 4.31 13.70 -26.64
N PRO A 154 3.26 14.38 -27.12
CA PRO A 154 1.88 13.96 -26.85
C PRO A 154 1.56 12.52 -27.28
N SER A 155 2.10 12.08 -28.42
CA SER A 155 1.82 10.74 -28.95
C SER A 155 2.41 9.64 -28.08
N PHE A 156 3.57 9.89 -27.46
CA PHE A 156 4.14 9.00 -26.46
C PHE A 156 3.24 8.87 -25.23
N PHE A 157 2.69 9.98 -24.72
CA PHE A 157 1.80 9.96 -23.56
C PHE A 157 0.51 9.18 -23.84
N GLU A 158 -0.10 9.42 -25.00
CA GLU A 158 -1.26 8.67 -25.48
C GLU A 158 -0.95 7.16 -25.53
N GLN A 159 0.19 6.79 -26.11
CA GLN A 159 0.62 5.39 -26.20
C GLN A 159 0.84 4.77 -24.80
N ALA A 160 1.54 5.45 -23.90
CA ALA A 160 1.79 4.97 -22.55
C ALA A 160 0.49 4.74 -21.75
N VAL A 161 -0.53 5.57 -21.99
CA VAL A 161 -1.86 5.41 -21.41
C VAL A 161 -2.58 4.19 -21.98
N LEU A 162 -2.49 3.95 -23.29
CA LEU A 162 -3.06 2.75 -23.91
C LEU A 162 -2.36 1.48 -23.40
N ASP A 163 -1.03 1.50 -23.32
CA ASP A 163 -0.22 0.38 -22.79
C ASP A 163 -0.62 0.06 -21.34
N LEU A 164 -0.88 1.08 -20.53
CA LEU A 164 -1.40 0.90 -19.18
C LEU A 164 -2.77 0.21 -19.18
N LEU A 165 -3.71 0.65 -20.01
CA LEU A 165 -5.05 0.05 -20.06
C LEU A 165 -4.98 -1.41 -20.54
N MET A 166 -4.09 -1.71 -21.48
CA MET A 166 -3.80 -3.09 -21.91
C MET A 166 -3.22 -3.94 -20.77
N ALA A 167 -2.22 -3.43 -20.04
CA ALA A 167 -1.62 -4.13 -18.90
C ALA A 167 -2.63 -4.34 -17.75
N MET A 168 -3.65 -3.49 -17.65
CA MET A 168 -4.78 -3.64 -16.75
C MET A 168 -5.83 -4.67 -17.22
N GLY A 169 -5.71 -5.18 -18.45
CA GLY A 169 -6.62 -6.17 -19.04
C GLY A 169 -7.78 -5.58 -19.84
N TYR A 170 -7.78 -4.28 -20.14
CA TYR A 170 -8.74 -3.69 -21.08
C TYR A 170 -8.21 -3.87 -22.51
N GLY A 171 -8.92 -4.60 -23.36
CA GLY A 171 -8.45 -4.95 -24.73
C GLY A 171 -8.96 -6.28 -25.30
N GLY A 172 -9.88 -6.97 -24.59
CA GLY A 172 -10.47 -8.24 -25.02
C GLY A 172 -9.49 -9.43 -25.02
N ALA A 173 -10.01 -10.63 -25.32
CA ALA A 173 -9.24 -11.88 -25.28
C ALA A 173 -8.10 -11.95 -26.32
N GLU A 174 -8.16 -11.15 -27.40
CA GLU A 174 -7.11 -11.09 -28.43
C GLU A 174 -6.11 -9.94 -28.23
N GLY A 175 -6.27 -9.11 -27.19
CA GLY A 175 -5.35 -7.99 -26.91
C GLY A 175 -5.28 -6.93 -28.01
N LYS A 176 -6.21 -6.93 -28.97
CA LYS A 176 -6.30 -5.91 -30.00
C LYS A 176 -7.05 -4.73 -29.41
N ALA A 177 -6.34 -3.84 -28.71
CA ALA A 177 -6.77 -2.45 -28.69
C ALA A 177 -6.83 -2.01 -30.16
N THR A 178 -8.03 -1.98 -30.72
CA THR A 178 -8.21 -1.47 -32.07
C THR A 178 -7.87 0.01 -31.99
N ARG A 179 -6.65 0.36 -32.37
CA ARG A 179 -6.18 1.74 -32.52
C ARG A 179 -6.99 2.38 -33.64
N THR A 180 -8.22 2.76 -33.35
CA THR A 180 -8.98 3.65 -34.22
C THR A 180 -8.47 5.05 -33.92
N GLN A 181 -7.52 5.54 -34.71
CA GLN A 181 -7.22 6.96 -34.77
C GLN A 181 -8.46 7.67 -35.31
N LEU A 182 -9.41 8.00 -34.43
CA LEU A 182 -10.51 8.92 -34.74
C LEU A 182 -10.01 10.35 -34.52
N SER A 183 -8.98 10.72 -35.27
CA SER A 183 -8.34 12.04 -35.21
C SER A 183 -9.28 13.20 -35.62
N ASN A 184 -10.54 12.93 -35.93
CA ASN A 184 -11.53 13.91 -36.40
C ASN A 184 -12.75 14.08 -35.49
N ASP A 185 -12.85 13.40 -34.34
CA ASP A 185 -14.11 13.35 -33.57
C ASP A 185 -14.07 14.07 -32.21
N GLY A 186 -13.49 15.27 -32.19
CA GLY A 186 -13.72 16.21 -31.08
C GLY A 186 -13.00 15.92 -29.75
N GLY A 187 -12.00 15.04 -29.75
CA GLY A 187 -11.10 14.84 -28.60
C GLY A 187 -11.03 13.43 -28.03
N ILE A 188 -11.38 12.39 -28.78
CA ILE A 188 -11.14 11.00 -28.39
C ILE A 188 -9.78 10.55 -28.95
N ASP A 189 -8.90 10.08 -28.06
CA ASP A 189 -7.54 9.67 -28.43
C ASP A 189 -7.45 8.15 -28.69
N GLY A 190 -8.38 7.36 -28.15
CA GLY A 190 -8.46 5.93 -28.41
C GLY A 190 -9.79 5.28 -28.00
N VAL A 191 -10.02 4.07 -28.50
CA VAL A 191 -11.18 3.23 -28.15
C VAL A 191 -10.67 1.83 -27.82
N ILE A 192 -11.13 1.26 -26.71
CA ILE A 192 -10.72 -0.05 -26.24
C ILE A 192 -11.95 -0.93 -26.02
N ASP A 193 -11.92 -2.15 -26.56
CA ASP A 193 -12.96 -3.14 -26.30
C ASP A 193 -12.76 -3.76 -24.90
N GLN A 194 -13.78 -3.64 -24.06
CA GLN A 194 -13.78 -4.20 -22.70
C GLN A 194 -13.96 -5.72 -22.72
N ASP A 195 -14.65 -6.24 -23.74
CA ASP A 195 -14.91 -7.66 -23.93
C ASP A 195 -14.39 -8.16 -25.28
N ALA A 196 -14.27 -9.49 -25.42
CA ALA A 196 -13.74 -10.11 -26.62
C ALA A 196 -14.63 -9.92 -27.88
N LEU A 197 -15.90 -9.57 -27.70
CA LEU A 197 -16.87 -9.38 -28.78
C LEU A 197 -16.99 -7.90 -29.20
N GLY A 198 -16.35 -6.98 -28.47
CA GLY A 198 -16.42 -5.54 -28.70
C GLY A 198 -17.80 -4.93 -28.45
N LEU A 199 -18.62 -5.56 -27.60
CA LEU A 199 -19.96 -5.08 -27.26
C LEU A 199 -19.90 -3.88 -26.30
N ALA A 200 -18.96 -3.90 -25.37
CA ALA A 200 -18.65 -2.80 -24.48
C ALA A 200 -17.35 -2.13 -24.90
N ARG A 201 -17.43 -0.84 -25.23
CA ARG A 201 -16.29 0.00 -25.64
C ARG A 201 -16.01 1.07 -24.59
N ILE A 202 -14.74 1.26 -24.29
CA ILE A 202 -14.23 2.31 -23.41
C ILE A 202 -13.52 3.33 -24.29
N TYR A 203 -14.01 4.57 -24.25
CA TYR A 203 -13.41 5.69 -24.97
C TYR A 203 -12.38 6.36 -24.08
N VAL A 204 -11.19 6.62 -24.64
CA VAL A 204 -10.04 7.12 -23.90
C VAL A 204 -9.70 8.51 -24.42
N GLN A 205 -9.51 9.44 -23.48
CA GLN A 205 -8.86 10.71 -23.74
C GLN A 205 -7.65 10.84 -22.81
N ALA A 206 -6.48 11.09 -23.38
CA ALA A 206 -5.20 11.20 -22.71
C ALA A 206 -4.56 12.56 -23.05
N LYS A 207 -4.66 13.51 -22.11
CA LYS A 207 -4.06 14.84 -22.30
C LYS A 207 -2.93 15.12 -21.34
N ARG A 208 -1.80 15.55 -21.90
CA ARG A 208 -0.72 16.16 -21.14
C ARG A 208 -1.08 17.61 -20.84
N TYR A 209 -1.17 17.94 -19.56
CA TYR A 209 -1.27 19.31 -19.07
C TYR A 209 -0.09 19.62 -18.17
N ALA A 210 0.27 20.90 -18.06
CA ALA A 210 1.32 21.33 -17.16
C ALA A 210 0.95 20.95 -15.71
N PRO A 211 1.92 20.54 -14.86
CA PRO A 211 1.63 20.05 -13.50
C PRO A 211 0.89 21.04 -12.59
N ASP A 212 1.05 22.34 -12.84
CA ASP A 212 0.40 23.46 -12.15
C ASP A 212 -0.97 23.83 -12.75
N SER A 213 -1.32 23.26 -13.90
CA SER A 213 -2.64 23.43 -14.50
C SER A 213 -3.68 22.59 -13.77
N SER A 214 -4.93 23.03 -13.84
CA SER A 214 -6.07 22.26 -13.36
C SER A 214 -7.09 22.08 -14.46
N ILE A 215 -7.70 20.90 -14.50
CA ILE A 215 -8.74 20.57 -15.48
C ILE A 215 -10.09 20.96 -14.90
N ASP A 216 -10.78 21.82 -15.63
CA ASP A 216 -12.04 22.42 -15.27
C ASP A 216 -13.22 21.69 -15.92
N ARG A 217 -14.42 22.09 -15.51
CA ARG A 217 -15.68 21.50 -15.99
C ARG A 217 -15.85 21.59 -17.52
N PRO A 218 -15.57 22.72 -18.20
CA PRO A 218 -15.69 22.82 -19.65
C PRO A 218 -14.92 21.73 -20.40
N THR A 219 -13.73 21.38 -19.93
CA THR A 219 -12.91 20.32 -20.55
C THR A 219 -13.60 18.96 -20.46
N ILE A 220 -14.17 18.61 -19.30
CA ILE A 220 -14.91 17.35 -19.12
C ILE A 220 -16.24 17.37 -19.88
N GLN A 221 -16.90 18.52 -19.96
CA GLN A 221 -18.12 18.68 -20.74
C GLN A 221 -17.89 18.45 -22.23
N ALA A 222 -16.77 18.93 -22.77
CA ALA A 222 -16.38 18.64 -24.15
C ALA A 222 -16.18 17.14 -24.38
N PHE A 223 -15.49 16.45 -23.46
CA PHE A 223 -15.30 15.00 -23.53
C PHE A 223 -16.63 14.24 -23.48
N VAL A 224 -17.54 14.58 -22.55
CA VAL A 224 -18.88 13.99 -22.48
C VAL A 224 -19.67 14.24 -23.76
N GLY A 225 -19.53 15.42 -24.37
CA GLY A 225 -20.11 15.72 -25.68
C GLY A 225 -19.61 14.79 -26.78
N ALA A 226 -18.30 14.52 -26.82
CA ALA A 226 -17.70 13.59 -27.77
C ALA A 226 -18.19 12.14 -27.54
N LEU A 227 -18.34 11.71 -26.28
CA LEU A 227 -18.94 10.41 -25.94
C LEU A 227 -20.38 10.31 -26.47
N ALA A 228 -21.20 11.33 -26.24
CA ALA A 228 -22.58 11.36 -26.71
C ALA A 228 -22.67 11.32 -28.24
N GLY A 229 -21.79 12.05 -28.95
CA GLY A 229 -21.69 12.00 -30.41
C GLY A 229 -21.39 10.60 -30.95
N ASN A 230 -20.63 9.81 -30.20
CA ASN A 230 -20.27 8.43 -30.53
C ASN A 230 -21.23 7.38 -29.96
N SER A 231 -22.36 7.78 -29.38
CA SER A 231 -23.28 6.89 -28.65
C SER A 231 -22.57 6.02 -27.59
N ALA A 232 -21.51 6.58 -26.99
CA ALA A 232 -20.69 5.90 -25.98
C ALA A 232 -21.26 6.10 -24.58
N SER A 233 -21.38 5.00 -23.84
CA SER A 233 -21.86 5.01 -22.45
C SER A 233 -20.74 5.06 -21.41
N GLN A 234 -19.48 4.88 -21.81
CA GLN A 234 -18.33 4.78 -20.92
C GLN A 234 -17.10 5.48 -21.49
N GLY A 235 -16.37 6.19 -20.64
CA GLY A 235 -15.11 6.80 -21.03
C GLY A 235 -14.16 7.02 -19.85
N VAL A 236 -12.87 7.12 -20.16
CA VAL A 236 -11.81 7.44 -19.22
C VAL A 236 -11.04 8.66 -19.72
N PHE A 237 -10.92 9.67 -18.85
CA PHE A 237 -10.08 10.83 -19.08
C PHE A 237 -8.84 10.74 -18.19
N ILE A 238 -7.68 10.77 -18.81
CA ILE A 238 -6.37 10.59 -18.18
C ILE A 238 -5.53 11.84 -18.42
N THR A 239 -4.95 12.39 -17.35
CA THR A 239 -4.13 13.59 -17.40
C THR A 239 -3.00 13.54 -16.39
N THR A 240 -1.91 14.26 -16.70
CA THR A 240 -0.80 14.52 -15.76
C THR A 240 -1.12 15.61 -14.73
N ALA A 241 -2.14 16.43 -14.98
CA ALA A 241 -2.59 17.51 -14.10
C ALA A 241 -3.64 17.05 -13.08
N ARG A 242 -4.15 17.98 -12.26
CA ARG A 242 -5.22 17.71 -11.29
C ARG A 242 -6.59 18.13 -11.83
N TYR A 243 -7.64 17.44 -11.43
CA TYR A 243 -9.02 17.90 -11.69
C TYR A 243 -9.48 18.88 -10.62
N THR A 244 -10.27 19.87 -11.01
CA THR A 244 -11.02 20.71 -10.07
C THR A 244 -12.18 19.93 -9.44
N GLN A 245 -12.67 20.38 -8.28
CA GLN A 245 -13.87 19.78 -7.68
C GLN A 245 -15.09 19.87 -8.60
N GLY A 246 -15.24 20.98 -9.34
CA GLY A 246 -16.32 21.16 -10.32
C GLY A 246 -16.25 20.18 -11.49
N ALA A 247 -15.04 19.84 -11.96
CA ALA A 247 -14.86 18.82 -12.99
C ALA A 247 -15.26 17.42 -12.50
N ARG A 248 -14.87 17.06 -11.27
CA ARG A 248 -15.24 15.77 -10.65
C ARG A 248 -16.76 15.65 -10.45
N ALA A 249 -17.37 16.67 -9.82
CA ALA A 249 -18.81 16.70 -9.58
C ALA A 249 -19.62 16.63 -10.89
N PHE A 250 -19.13 17.27 -11.95
CA PHE A 250 -19.77 17.17 -13.27
C PHE A 250 -19.68 15.76 -13.84
N ALA A 251 -18.51 15.11 -13.80
CA ALA A 251 -18.33 13.73 -14.29
C ALA A 251 -19.23 12.72 -13.57
N GLU A 252 -19.53 12.93 -12.28
CA GLU A 252 -20.45 12.09 -11.50
C GLU A 252 -21.93 12.36 -11.80
N SER A 253 -22.27 13.57 -12.26
CA SER A 253 -23.66 13.99 -12.54
C SER A 253 -24.21 13.54 -13.89
N VAL A 254 -23.33 13.14 -14.82
CA VAL A 254 -23.73 12.76 -16.18
C VAL A 254 -24.18 11.31 -16.27
N ALA A 255 -25.06 11.00 -17.23
CA ALA A 255 -25.56 9.64 -17.42
C ALA A 255 -24.48 8.67 -17.93
N ALA A 256 -23.50 9.16 -18.68
CA ALA A 256 -22.36 8.37 -19.13
C ALA A 256 -21.39 8.11 -17.96
N ARG A 257 -20.83 6.90 -17.88
CA ARG A 257 -19.86 6.55 -16.85
C ARG A 257 -18.48 7.10 -17.23
N VAL A 258 -18.10 8.24 -16.64
CA VAL A 258 -16.80 8.88 -16.87
C VAL A 258 -15.86 8.62 -15.70
N VAL A 259 -14.70 8.02 -15.97
CA VAL A 259 -13.63 7.83 -14.98
C VAL A 259 -12.54 8.88 -15.19
N LEU A 260 -12.24 9.64 -14.14
CA LEU A 260 -11.15 10.61 -14.15
C LEU A 260 -9.89 10.02 -13.48
N ILE A 261 -8.75 10.09 -14.16
CA ILE A 261 -7.44 9.67 -13.66
C ILE A 261 -6.46 10.84 -13.78
N GLU A 262 -5.95 11.29 -12.63
CA GLU A 262 -4.93 12.35 -12.52
C GLU A 262 -3.55 11.76 -12.22
N GLY A 263 -2.50 12.59 -12.29
CA GLY A 263 -1.09 12.16 -12.24
C GLY A 263 -0.75 11.20 -11.09
N ASP A 264 -1.17 11.50 -9.86
CA ASP A 264 -0.87 10.63 -8.70
C ASP A 264 -1.49 9.23 -8.85
N ARG A 265 -2.72 9.14 -9.37
CA ARG A 265 -3.40 7.86 -9.59
C ARG A 265 -2.81 7.14 -10.81
N LEU A 266 -2.48 7.87 -11.86
CA LEU A 266 -1.82 7.34 -13.05
C LEU A 266 -0.49 6.66 -12.67
N ALA A 267 0.35 7.34 -11.90
CA ALA A 267 1.63 6.81 -11.43
C ALA A 267 1.47 5.51 -10.63
N ARG A 268 0.52 5.47 -9.69
CA ARG A 268 0.24 4.26 -8.89
C ARG A 268 -0.21 3.09 -9.77
N LEU A 269 -1.03 3.35 -10.78
CA LEU A 269 -1.47 2.32 -11.73
C LEU A 269 -0.30 1.82 -12.57
N MET A 270 0.50 2.73 -13.13
CA MET A 270 1.69 2.37 -13.91
C MET A 270 2.68 1.52 -13.10
N ILE A 271 2.93 1.87 -11.83
CA ILE A 271 3.77 1.07 -10.94
C ILE A 271 3.15 -0.30 -10.69
N LYS A 272 1.85 -0.35 -10.35
CA LYS A 272 1.14 -1.60 -10.05
C LYS A 272 1.14 -2.58 -11.22
N TYR A 273 0.99 -2.08 -12.45
CA TYR A 273 0.92 -2.91 -13.67
C TYR A 273 2.24 -2.97 -14.44
N GLY A 274 3.34 -2.46 -13.86
CA GLY A 274 4.68 -2.57 -14.45
C GLY A 274 4.90 -1.78 -15.74
N VAL A 275 4.16 -0.70 -15.97
CA VAL A 275 4.27 0.13 -17.18
C VAL A 275 5.20 1.32 -16.91
N GLY A 276 6.24 1.48 -17.73
CA GLY A 276 7.23 2.56 -17.55
C GLY A 276 8.12 2.42 -16.32
N VAL A 277 8.08 1.28 -15.63
CA VAL A 277 8.90 0.97 -14.45
C VAL A 277 9.43 -0.47 -14.51
N GLN A 278 10.43 -0.78 -13.69
CA GLN A 278 11.01 -2.11 -13.57
C GLN A 278 11.29 -2.43 -12.10
N VAL A 279 11.16 -3.72 -11.72
CA VAL A 279 11.54 -4.19 -10.39
C VAL A 279 13.06 -4.09 -10.27
N LYS A 280 13.54 -3.25 -9.35
CA LYS A 280 14.97 -3.08 -9.09
C LYS A 280 15.53 -4.17 -8.18
N GLN A 281 14.78 -4.56 -7.16
CA GLN A 281 15.19 -5.54 -6.15
C GLN A 281 13.94 -6.16 -5.49
N THR A 282 14.04 -7.43 -5.12
CA THR A 282 13.03 -8.16 -4.34
C THR A 282 13.55 -8.41 -2.93
N TYR A 283 12.67 -8.31 -1.93
CA TYR A 283 12.96 -8.64 -0.54
C TYR A 283 12.03 -9.76 -0.10
N ASP A 284 12.60 -10.89 0.29
CA ASP A 284 11.83 -12.03 0.79
C ASP A 284 11.68 -11.92 2.30
N VAL A 285 10.44 -11.98 2.78
CA VAL A 285 10.15 -12.13 4.20
C VAL A 285 9.83 -13.59 4.48
N VAL A 286 10.50 -14.17 5.47
CA VAL A 286 10.43 -15.60 5.76
C VAL A 286 9.71 -15.86 7.09
N GLU A 287 8.97 -16.95 7.13
CA GLU A 287 8.40 -17.55 8.32
C GLU A 287 8.98 -18.96 8.49
N ILE A 288 9.01 -19.45 9.73
CA ILE A 288 9.38 -20.84 9.98
C ILE A 288 8.29 -21.73 9.38
N ASP A 289 8.68 -22.59 8.45
CA ASP A 289 7.83 -23.70 8.03
C ASP A 289 7.72 -24.68 9.20
N GLU A 290 6.62 -24.61 9.94
CA GLU A 290 6.44 -25.44 11.12
C GLU A 290 6.16 -26.90 10.76
N ASP A 291 5.68 -27.20 9.54
CA ASP A 291 5.47 -28.59 9.07
C ASP A 291 6.80 -29.32 8.86
N PHE A 292 7.90 -28.58 8.67
CA PHE A 292 9.25 -29.15 8.60
C PHE A 292 9.70 -29.81 9.92
N PHE A 293 9.11 -29.42 11.06
CA PHE A 293 9.50 -29.88 12.39
C PHE A 293 8.53 -30.91 13.01
N GLU A 294 7.53 -31.38 12.26
CA GLU A 294 6.57 -32.44 12.64
C GLU A 294 6.82 -33.75 11.86
#